data_AF-A0A257M7T9-F1
#
_entry.id   AF-A0A257M7T9-F1
#
_cell.length_a   1.000
_cell.length_b   1.000
_cell.length_c   1.000
_cell.angle_alpha   90.00
_cell.angle_beta   90.00
_cell.angle_gamma   90.00
#
_symmetry.space_group_name_H-M   'P 1'
#
loop_
_entity.id
_entity.type
_entity.pdbx_description
1 polymer ?
#
loop_
_entity_poly.entity_id
_entity_poly.type
_entity_poly.pdbx_seq_one_letter_code
_entity_poly.pdbx_strand_id
1 'polypeptide(L)'
;MFAASLALGLSSCGLFRAKEKKEVKKDEKSESKLVGRIASISADKKFVTIQSYGSWQVPAGSVLTTLGPDQRASNLRSSGEKLGQFAAADIQAGLPLTGDAVFYSPGEPTKPGGPAAPTPEGFTPSLNSGTGNNSPFPQLP
;
A
#
# COMPACT_ATOMS: atom_id res chain seq x y z
N MET A 1 24.61 -25.17 55.53
CA MET A 1 23.28 -25.59 56.01
C MET A 1 22.25 -25.13 54.99
N PHE A 2 21.77 -26.07 54.18
CA PHE A 2 20.69 -25.86 53.22
C PHE A 2 19.36 -25.77 53.99
N ALA A 3 18.61 -24.70 53.80
CA ALA A 3 17.24 -24.58 54.28
C ALA A 3 16.27 -24.88 53.14
N ALA A 4 15.32 -25.75 53.44
CA ALA A 4 14.46 -26.45 52.53
C ALA A 4 13.21 -25.64 52.13
N SER A 5 12.73 -25.95 50.92
CA SER A 5 11.34 -26.16 50.52
C SER A 5 10.26 -25.15 50.90
N LEU A 6 9.65 -24.53 49.89
CA LEU A 6 8.19 -24.62 49.74
C LEU A 6 7.77 -24.45 48.26
N ALA A 7 7.32 -25.54 47.67
CA ALA A 7 6.61 -25.54 46.40
C ALA A 7 5.15 -25.11 46.63
N LEU A 8 4.67 -24.12 45.88
CA LEU A 8 3.26 -23.97 45.55
C LEU A 8 3.12 -23.78 44.05
N GLY A 9 2.56 -24.80 43.41
CA GLY A 9 2.24 -24.80 41.99
C GLY A 9 1.09 -23.86 41.67
N LEU A 10 1.26 -23.10 40.60
CA LEU A 10 0.16 -22.51 39.84
C LEU A 10 0.00 -23.32 38.56
N SER A 11 -0.88 -24.31 38.68
CA SER A 11 -1.57 -24.92 37.55
C SER A 11 -2.44 -23.85 36.89
N SER A 12 -2.21 -23.56 35.61
CA SER A 12 -3.29 -23.07 34.74
C SER A 12 -3.04 -23.52 33.31
N CYS A 13 -3.65 -24.66 32.97
CA CYS A 13 -3.94 -25.05 31.59
C CYS A 13 -4.88 -24.01 30.98
N GLY A 14 -4.31 -23.04 30.26
CA GLY A 14 -5.01 -22.31 29.22
C GLY A 14 -5.12 -23.20 27.97
N LEU A 15 -6.15 -24.02 27.92
CA LEU A 15 -6.64 -24.76 26.75
C LEU A 15 -7.12 -23.78 25.67
N PHE A 16 -6.22 -22.98 25.09
CA PHE A 16 -6.52 -22.19 23.90
C PHE A 16 -6.31 -23.05 22.67
N ARG A 17 -7.43 -23.67 22.30
CA ARG A 17 -7.77 -24.28 21.02
C ARG A 17 -6.84 -23.88 19.88
N ALA A 18 -6.29 -24.91 19.25
CA ALA A 18 -5.73 -24.89 17.91
C ALA A 18 -6.61 -24.04 16.98
N LYS A 19 -6.14 -22.84 16.67
CA LYS A 19 -6.56 -22.18 15.44
C LYS A 19 -5.78 -22.85 14.31
N GLU A 20 -6.50 -23.70 13.59
CA GLU A 20 -6.30 -24.00 12.18
C GLU A 20 -5.40 -22.96 11.52
N LYS A 21 -4.17 -23.39 11.20
CA LYS A 21 -3.40 -22.73 10.17
C LYS A 21 -4.22 -22.87 8.90
N LYS A 22 -5.06 -21.88 8.62
CA LYS A 22 -5.49 -21.55 7.27
C LYS A 22 -4.19 -21.36 6.50
N GLU A 23 -3.79 -22.39 5.75
CA GLU A 23 -2.92 -22.26 4.60
C GLU A 23 -3.66 -21.36 3.59
N VAL A 24 -3.62 -20.06 3.86
CA VAL A 24 -3.75 -19.07 2.81
C VAL A 24 -2.49 -19.27 2.00
N LYS A 25 -2.64 -19.86 0.80
CA LYS A 25 -1.62 -19.81 -0.25
C LYS A 25 -1.08 -18.39 -0.25
N LYS A 26 0.12 -18.23 0.28
CA LYS A 26 0.87 -16.99 0.23
C LYS A 26 1.28 -16.93 -1.24
N ASP A 27 0.43 -16.33 -2.06
CA ASP A 27 0.90 -15.73 -3.30
C ASP A 27 2.20 -15.03 -2.93
N GLU A 28 3.28 -15.31 -3.65
CA GLU A 28 4.61 -14.73 -3.47
C GLU A 28 4.58 -13.22 -3.80
N LYS A 29 3.67 -12.51 -3.15
CA LYS A 29 3.48 -11.09 -3.17
C LYS A 29 4.72 -10.52 -2.50
N SER A 30 5.54 -9.87 -3.30
CA SER A 30 6.69 -9.09 -2.86
C SER A 30 6.38 -8.43 -1.52
N GLU A 31 7.11 -8.82 -0.49
CA GLU A 31 6.81 -8.43 0.88
C GLU A 31 7.00 -6.91 1.00
N SER A 32 5.89 -6.19 1.17
CA SER A 32 5.91 -4.74 1.36
C SER A 32 6.61 -4.42 2.68
N LYS A 33 7.73 -3.70 2.62
CA LYS A 33 8.56 -3.33 3.76
C LYS A 33 8.20 -1.93 4.24
N LEU A 34 7.93 -1.78 5.55
CA LEU A 34 7.81 -0.47 6.18
C LEU A 34 9.20 0.19 6.24
N VAL A 35 9.36 1.34 5.58
CA VAL A 35 10.67 2.03 5.45
C VAL A 35 10.75 3.31 6.27
N GLY A 36 9.62 3.93 6.61
CA GLY A 36 9.60 5.18 7.35
C GLY A 36 8.23 5.80 7.51
N ARG A 37 8.20 7.09 7.77
CA ARG A 37 7.01 7.94 7.82
C ARG A 37 7.23 9.28 7.13
N ILE A 38 6.16 9.94 6.69
CA ILE A 38 6.24 11.31 6.20
C ILE A 38 6.61 12.24 7.35
N ALA A 39 7.77 12.88 7.26
CA ALA A 39 8.25 13.86 8.24
C ALA A 39 7.75 15.27 7.91
N SER A 40 7.73 15.61 6.63
CA SER A 40 7.29 16.92 6.15
C SER A 40 6.84 16.82 4.69
N ILE A 41 6.02 17.79 4.29
CA ILE A 41 5.53 17.97 2.93
C ILE A 41 5.95 19.36 2.49
N SER A 42 6.51 19.49 1.30
CA SER A 42 6.91 20.79 0.77
C SER A 42 5.71 21.72 0.54
N ALA A 43 5.94 23.02 0.63
CA ALA A 43 4.90 24.04 0.45
C ALA A 43 4.18 23.90 -0.91
N ASP A 44 4.94 23.59 -1.96
CA ASP A 44 4.42 23.39 -3.32
C ASP A 44 3.70 22.04 -3.52
N LYS A 45 3.67 21.17 -2.50
CA LYS A 45 3.06 19.82 -2.54
C LYS A 45 3.57 18.94 -3.69
N LYS A 46 4.82 19.16 -4.14
CA LYS A 46 5.47 18.38 -5.21
C LYS A 46 6.25 17.18 -4.67
N PHE A 47 6.88 17.36 -3.51
CA PHE A 47 7.70 16.33 -2.88
C PHE A 47 7.48 16.30 -1.36
N VAL A 48 7.86 15.19 -0.77
CA VAL A 48 7.81 14.91 0.67
C VAL A 48 9.16 14.47 1.18
N THR A 49 9.40 14.71 2.47
CA THR A 49 10.54 14.18 3.18
C THR A 49 10.07 13.01 4.05
N ILE A 50 10.71 11.87 3.88
CA ILE A 50 10.44 10.63 4.61
C ILE A 50 11.50 10.49 5.69
N GLN A 51 11.09 10.37 6.95
CA GLN A 51 11.99 9.95 8.03
C GLN A 51 12.07 8.42 8.02
N SER A 52 13.27 7.89 7.75
CA SER A 52 13.53 6.46 7.75
C SER A 52 13.59 5.90 9.17
N TYR A 53 13.08 4.68 9.36
CA TYR A 53 13.19 3.95 10.64
C TYR A 53 14.53 3.21 10.82
N GLY A 54 15.39 3.26 9.81
CA GLY A 54 16.71 2.65 9.83
C GLY A 54 17.47 2.98 8.55
N SER A 55 18.43 2.13 8.17
CA SER A 55 19.22 2.32 6.96
C SER A 55 18.34 2.39 5.71
N TRP A 56 18.40 3.51 4.99
CA TRP A 56 17.68 3.69 3.72
C TRP A 56 18.28 2.81 2.62
N GLN A 57 17.53 1.79 2.21
CA GLN A 57 17.90 0.80 1.18
C GLN A 57 17.00 0.86 -0.06
N VAL A 58 16.15 1.88 -0.16
CA VAL A 58 15.23 2.04 -1.30
C VAL A 58 16.00 2.67 -2.47
N PRO A 59 16.02 2.03 -3.65
CA PRO A 59 16.64 2.60 -4.84
C PRO A 59 15.98 3.91 -5.28
N ALA A 60 16.73 4.72 -6.03
CA ALA A 60 16.15 5.88 -6.71
C ALA A 60 15.14 5.42 -7.76
N GLY A 61 14.05 6.18 -7.93
CA GLY A 61 12.99 5.89 -8.88
C GLY A 61 11.99 4.81 -8.43
N SER A 62 12.21 4.15 -7.29
CA SER A 62 11.30 3.15 -6.73
C SER A 62 9.96 3.73 -6.33
N VAL A 63 8.89 2.93 -6.53
CA VAL A 63 7.54 3.28 -6.10
C VAL A 63 7.39 3.02 -4.60
N LEU A 64 6.82 3.99 -3.91
CA LEU A 64 6.48 3.92 -2.49
C LEU A 64 4.99 4.18 -2.31
N THR A 65 4.40 3.54 -1.33
CA THR A 65 2.98 3.72 -1.00
C THR A 65 2.86 4.23 0.43
N THR A 66 2.10 5.29 0.63
CA THR A 66 1.76 5.77 1.97
C THR A 66 0.48 5.10 2.47
N LEU A 67 0.36 4.96 3.79
CA LEU A 67 -0.86 4.53 4.46
C LEU A 67 -1.10 5.40 5.69
N GLY A 68 -2.16 6.21 5.62
CA GLY A 68 -2.65 7.01 6.73
C GLY A 68 -3.67 6.27 7.61
N PRO A 69 -4.02 6.82 8.78
CA PRO A 69 -4.96 6.20 9.73
C PRO A 69 -6.37 5.99 9.13
N ASP A 70 -6.79 6.86 8.20
CA ASP A 70 -8.10 6.79 7.55
C ASP A 70 -8.11 5.88 6.30
N GLN A 71 -7.18 4.92 6.21
CA GLN A 71 -6.93 4.10 5.01
C GLN A 71 -6.63 4.92 3.74
N ARG A 72 -6.25 6.19 3.90
CA ARG A 72 -5.79 7.02 2.78
C ARG A 72 -4.44 6.50 2.30
N ALA A 73 -4.36 6.24 1.00
CA ALA A 73 -3.11 5.87 0.35
C ALA A 73 -2.69 6.91 -0.68
N SER A 74 -1.39 7.12 -0.80
CA SER A 74 -0.78 7.96 -1.84
C SER A 74 0.41 7.21 -2.45
N ASN A 75 0.65 7.46 -3.74
CA ASN A 75 1.80 6.91 -4.43
C ASN A 75 2.90 7.96 -4.54
N LEU A 76 4.10 7.56 -4.17
CA LEU A 76 5.29 8.38 -4.23
C LEU A 76 6.36 7.69 -5.08
N ARG A 77 7.34 8.47 -5.53
CA ARG A 77 8.52 7.98 -6.22
C ARG A 77 9.76 8.45 -5.48
N SER A 78 10.62 7.52 -5.09
CA SER A 78 11.91 7.84 -4.45
C SER A 78 12.76 8.69 -5.40
N SER A 79 13.25 9.85 -4.96
CA SER A 79 14.15 10.69 -5.76
C SER A 79 15.58 10.15 -5.80
N GLY A 80 15.97 9.38 -4.78
CA GLY A 80 17.35 8.98 -4.53
C GLY A 80 18.13 9.96 -3.63
N GLU A 81 17.61 11.17 -3.40
CA GLU A 81 18.19 12.12 -2.45
C GLU A 81 17.94 11.69 -1.00
N LYS A 82 19.01 11.70 -0.20
CA LYS A 82 18.96 11.40 1.22
C LYS A 82 19.94 12.26 2.01
N LEU A 83 19.55 12.59 3.24
CA LEU A 83 20.36 13.30 4.21
C LEU A 83 20.12 12.69 5.60
N GLY A 84 21.11 11.93 6.10
CA GLY A 84 20.98 11.22 7.38
C GLY A 84 19.80 10.24 7.38
N GLN A 85 18.83 10.49 8.25
CA GLN A 85 17.59 9.69 8.38
C GLN A 85 16.45 10.19 7.50
N PHE A 86 16.71 11.13 6.60
CA PHE A 86 15.69 11.71 5.75
C PHE A 86 15.95 11.33 4.28
N ALA A 87 14.89 10.96 3.57
CA ALA A 87 14.91 10.71 2.14
C ALA A 87 13.83 11.54 1.45
N ALA A 88 14.11 12.03 0.25
CA ALA A 88 13.14 12.78 -0.54
C ALA A 88 12.38 11.87 -1.51
N ALA A 89 11.08 12.11 -1.66
CA ALA A 89 10.25 11.42 -2.63
C ALA A 89 9.26 12.38 -3.29
N ASP A 90 9.05 12.20 -4.59
CA ASP A 90 8.09 12.97 -5.38
C ASP A 90 6.70 12.37 -5.24
N ILE A 91 5.69 13.23 -5.12
CA ILE A 91 4.30 12.80 -5.07
C ILE A 91 3.85 12.47 -6.49
N GLN A 92 3.42 11.23 -6.72
CA GLN A 92 2.89 10.79 -8.02
C GLN A 92 1.36 10.85 -8.05
N ALA A 93 0.71 10.43 -6.97
CA ALA A 93 -0.75 10.47 -6.84
C ALA A 93 -1.18 10.53 -5.38
N GLY A 94 -2.34 11.12 -5.14
CA GLY A 94 -2.93 11.24 -3.79
C GLY A 94 -2.45 12.48 -3.04
N LEU A 95 -2.82 12.54 -1.76
CA LEU A 95 -2.52 13.64 -0.86
C LEU A 95 -1.92 13.05 0.43
N PRO A 96 -0.60 12.85 0.49
CA PRO A 96 0.04 12.36 1.69
C PRO A 96 -0.10 13.37 2.82
N LEU A 97 -0.13 12.88 4.06
CA LEU A 97 -0.14 13.68 5.27
C LEU A 97 1.11 13.42 6.11
N THR A 98 1.52 14.42 6.87
CA THR A 98 2.61 14.27 7.83
C THR A 98 2.24 13.20 8.85
N GLY A 99 3.14 12.24 9.06
CA GLY A 99 2.93 11.09 9.93
C GLY A 99 2.49 9.82 9.22
N ASP A 100 2.07 9.87 7.95
CA ASP A 100 1.68 8.67 7.21
C ASP A 100 2.83 7.66 7.13
N ALA A 101 2.53 6.38 7.31
CA ALA A 101 3.51 5.30 7.18
C ALA A 101 3.86 5.09 5.70
N VAL A 102 5.14 4.82 5.41
CA VAL A 102 5.63 4.64 4.04
C VAL A 102 6.15 3.22 3.84
N PHE A 103 5.64 2.56 2.81
CA PHE A 103 5.98 1.20 2.44
C PHE A 103 6.71 1.16 1.10
N TYR A 104 7.69 0.27 1.00
CA TYR A 104 8.41 -0.07 -0.22
C TYR A 104 8.13 -1.53 -0.58
N SER A 105 7.72 -1.78 -1.82
CA SER A 105 7.51 -3.14 -2.32
C SER A 105 8.51 -3.42 -3.44
N PRO A 106 9.51 -4.31 -3.22
CA PRO A 106 10.43 -4.75 -4.26
C PRO A 106 9.70 -5.76 -5.16
N GLY A 107 8.91 -5.26 -6.10
CA GLY A 107 8.17 -6.05 -7.08
C GLY A 107 7.43 -5.13 -8.02
N GLU A 108 7.01 -5.64 -9.17
CA GLU A 108 6.28 -4.88 -10.19
C GLU A 108 5.18 -4.01 -9.56
N PRO A 109 4.94 -2.79 -10.09
CA PRO A 109 3.99 -1.85 -9.52
C PRO A 109 2.62 -2.51 -9.44
N THR A 110 2.29 -3.03 -8.26
CA THR A 110 0.97 -3.58 -8.01
C THR A 110 0.05 -2.38 -8.02
N LYS A 111 -0.67 -2.25 -9.14
CA LYS A 111 -1.81 -1.36 -9.34
C LYS A 111 -2.50 -1.17 -7.99
N PRO A 112 -2.70 0.08 -7.50
CA PRO A 112 -3.26 0.31 -6.17
C PRO A 112 -4.60 -0.42 -6.09
N GLY A 113 -4.56 -1.57 -5.42
CA GLY A 113 -5.75 -2.31 -5.02
C GLY A 113 -6.37 -1.47 -3.93
N GLY A 114 -7.31 -0.62 -4.31
CA GLY A 114 -8.28 -0.10 -3.38
C GLY A 114 -8.89 -1.27 -2.58
N PRO A 115 -9.45 -0.99 -1.38
CA PRO A 115 -10.16 -1.99 -0.60
C PRO A 115 -11.07 -2.79 -1.54
N ALA A 116 -10.95 -4.12 -1.49
CA ALA A 116 -11.74 -5.02 -2.31
C ALA A 116 -13.22 -4.61 -2.24
N ALA A 117 -13.71 -3.97 -3.30
CA ALA A 117 -15.13 -3.84 -3.53
C ALA A 117 -15.61 -5.27 -3.83
N PRO A 118 -16.53 -5.85 -3.04
CA PRO A 118 -17.26 -7.01 -3.52
C PRO A 118 -18.08 -6.50 -4.70
N THR A 119 -17.67 -6.84 -5.93
CA THR A 119 -18.48 -6.61 -7.12
C THR A 119 -19.66 -7.59 -7.04
N PRO A 120 -20.91 -7.15 -6.85
CA PRO A 120 -22.04 -8.00 -7.19
C PRO A 120 -22.03 -8.23 -8.70
N GLU A 121 -22.40 -9.44 -9.05
CA GLU A 121 -22.35 -10.06 -10.36
C GLU A 121 -23.14 -9.27 -11.42
N GLY A 122 -22.71 -9.39 -12.67
CA GLY A 122 -23.57 -9.17 -13.84
C GLY A 122 -23.44 -7.81 -14.52
N PHE A 123 -22.42 -7.67 -15.37
CA PHE A 123 -22.50 -6.78 -16.53
C PHE A 123 -22.30 -7.62 -17.79
N THR A 124 -23.41 -8.04 -18.39
CA THR A 124 -23.44 -8.52 -19.77
C THR A 124 -23.16 -7.31 -20.69
N PRO A 125 -22.22 -7.39 -21.65
CA PRO A 125 -22.03 -6.32 -22.61
C PRO A 125 -23.21 -6.33 -23.60
N SER A 126 -24.13 -5.38 -23.42
CA SER A 126 -25.14 -5.04 -24.41
C SER A 126 -24.45 -4.32 -25.58
N LEU A 127 -24.40 -4.98 -26.73
CA LEU A 127 -23.81 -4.50 -27.98
C LEU A 127 -24.65 -3.34 -28.55
N ASN A 128 -24.22 -2.09 -28.37
CA ASN A 128 -24.83 -0.94 -29.06
C ASN A 128 -24.01 -0.57 -30.29
N SER A 129 -24.37 -1.15 -31.44
CA SER A 129 -23.85 -0.77 -32.75
C SER A 129 -24.59 0.46 -33.27
N GLY A 130 -24.05 1.65 -32.99
CA GLY A 130 -24.51 2.90 -33.59
C GLY A 130 -24.07 3.01 -35.05
N THR A 131 -24.94 2.66 -35.99
CA THR A 131 -24.76 2.96 -37.41
C THR A 131 -25.18 4.40 -37.66
N GLY A 132 -24.20 5.29 -37.88
CA GLY A 132 -24.39 6.67 -38.27
C GLY A 132 -25.10 6.78 -39.63
N ASN A 133 -26.25 7.44 -39.61
CA ASN A 133 -27.12 7.65 -40.75
C ASN A 133 -26.57 8.83 -41.60
N ASN A 134 -26.18 8.56 -42.85
CA ASN A 134 -25.74 9.58 -43.80
C ASN A 134 -26.95 10.41 -44.27
N SER A 135 -26.82 11.74 -44.18
CA SER A 135 -27.79 12.70 -44.73
C SER A 135 -27.53 12.96 -46.23
N PRO A 136 -28.54 13.42 -47.00
CA PRO A 136 -28.61 13.26 -48.45
C PRO A 136 -27.89 14.37 -49.23
N PHE A 137 -27.18 14.00 -50.30
CA PHE A 137 -26.75 14.94 -51.35
C PHE A 137 -27.88 15.12 -52.39
N PRO A 138 -28.20 16.35 -52.81
CA PRO A 138 -29.18 16.60 -53.86
C PRO A 138 -28.59 16.32 -55.26
N GLN A 139 -29.38 15.65 -56.10
CA GLN A 139 -29.11 15.52 -57.54
C GLN A 139 -29.57 16.80 -58.27
N LEU A 140 -28.74 17.29 -59.19
CA LEU A 140 -29.07 18.33 -60.18
C LEU A 140 -28.93 17.71 -61.59
N PRO A 141 -29.67 18.24 -62.58
CA PRO A 141 -30.25 17.48 -63.70
C PRO A 141 -29.25 16.94 -64.73
#